data_AF-A0A7V3BM53-F1
#
_entry.id   AF-A0A7V3BM53-F1
#
_cell.length_a   1.000
_cell.length_b   1.000
_cell.length_c   1.000
_cell.angle_alpha   90.00
_cell.angle_beta   90.00
_cell.angle_gamma   90.00
#
_symmetry.space_group_name_H-M   'P 1'
#
loop_
_entity.id
_entity.type
_entity.pdbx_description
1 polymer ?
#
loop_
_entity_poly.entity_id
_entity_poly.type
_entity_poly.pdbx_seq_one_letter_code
_entity_poly.pdbx_strand_id
1 'polypeptide(L)'
;MFLEAYYRYLIDNNLIEGGEASSFFVGCPAGWSAREREGYEKLLKEAGIPLLSVVPESRAAFMHAKETHKLTTNELKASVLIIDIGSSTTDLTLVKDFRETPLDFGNPSLGAALIDHAIFARTLVSHPEKALLEAAIELEPHRRARCVLRCRRAKEAYFSSQDFYDENPELQGGVGPLPLDIIAGKKLVFEPVVNGLIMQEILHQPLSELGNKSWMGAFHDVLNEAKEKLTQEGLTPDILLLTGGGSNMKFTRQNCQEVFPNTRVRPDSEPELCIARGLARVGRWDLRAAAFKEEIDKLCESEYLEEVVKRHLPGLIERLIDPLVDGLVENAIKPSLYQWRDGHIRTLADLEPRAAALAKAWLGSTDAREKIQVQCLPWLDSIQTDLAHDIDRICQIYKIPTGMLRIDVAADFSRTSPEKIHVDFDPVMVDSVLGPLAAGVVAVVTATLLGGEEIAFLMAGPIGWVIGLLIGIGIGVAVLWLGKEKAKDAVNALDVPHWARRMVLWDSRIQSQCETLKPQLQQTIRQQLTQARYAFDELTEKVRKLLKEALYAKAEETLILIR
;
A
#
# COMPACT_ATOMS: atom_id res chain seq x y z
N MET A 1 -7.32 28.32 26.42
CA MET A 1 -6.57 29.48 26.95
C MET A 1 -5.05 29.30 26.84
N PHE A 2 -4.40 28.29 27.43
CA PHE A 2 -2.93 28.12 27.32
C PHE A 2 -2.45 27.81 25.89
N LEU A 3 -3.00 26.76 25.26
CA LEU A 3 -2.59 26.32 23.92
C LEU A 3 -2.86 27.40 22.85
N GLU A 4 -4.03 28.03 22.94
CA GLU A 4 -4.42 29.16 22.09
C GLU A 4 -3.46 30.35 22.25
N ALA A 5 -3.13 30.72 23.49
CA ALA A 5 -2.18 31.79 23.76
C ALA A 5 -0.79 31.47 23.20
N TYR A 6 -0.36 30.21 23.29
CA TYR A 6 0.91 29.76 22.71
C TYR A 6 0.87 29.78 21.18
N TYR A 7 -0.22 29.31 20.55
CA TYR A 7 -0.40 29.39 19.10
C TYR A 7 -0.36 30.83 18.59
N ARG A 8 -1.07 31.75 19.26
CA ARG A 8 -1.02 33.19 18.96
C ARG A 8 0.38 33.75 19.17
N TYR A 9 1.06 33.40 20.27
CA TYR A 9 2.43 33.81 20.51
C TYR A 9 3.37 33.37 19.37
N LEU A 10 3.24 32.15 18.86
CA LEU A 10 4.05 31.67 17.74
C LEU A 10 3.79 32.47 16.45
N ILE A 11 2.55 32.85 16.18
CA ILE A 11 2.17 33.71 15.04
C ILE A 11 2.70 35.13 15.24
N ASP A 12 2.43 35.75 16.39
CA ASP A 12 2.79 37.13 16.71
C ASP A 12 4.31 37.36 16.67
N ASN A 13 5.10 36.30 16.92
CA ASN A 13 6.56 36.32 16.85
C ASN A 13 7.13 35.80 15.52
N ASN A 14 6.30 35.58 14.49
CA ASN A 14 6.71 35.05 13.17
C ASN A 14 7.49 33.73 13.23
N LEU A 15 7.18 32.87 14.20
CA LEU A 15 7.74 31.52 14.30
C LEU A 15 6.98 30.52 13.43
N ILE A 16 5.72 30.83 13.10
CA ILE A 16 4.85 30.11 12.16
C ILE A 16 4.01 31.10 11.36
N GLU A 17 3.52 30.68 10.19
CA GLU A 17 2.61 31.50 9.36
C GLU A 17 1.16 31.49 9.88
N GLY A 18 0.73 30.38 10.49
CA GLY A 18 -0.63 30.22 11.02
C GLY A 18 -1.68 29.92 9.94
N GLY A 19 -2.95 29.81 10.35
CA GLY A 19 -4.09 29.57 9.45
C GLY A 19 -3.99 28.24 8.70
N GLU A 20 -4.15 28.28 7.37
CA GLU A 20 -4.12 27.09 6.51
C GLU A 20 -2.72 26.67 6.05
N ALA A 21 -1.69 27.48 6.33
CA ALA A 21 -0.31 27.20 5.91
C ALA A 21 0.49 26.41 6.97
N SER A 22 -0.02 26.30 8.20
CA SER A 22 0.69 25.69 9.33
C SER A 22 -0.14 24.58 9.97
N SER A 23 0.32 23.34 9.86
CA SER A 23 -0.29 22.17 10.51
C SER A 23 0.34 21.89 11.88
N PHE A 24 -0.50 21.69 12.89
CA PHE A 24 -0.12 21.33 14.25
C PHE A 24 -0.36 19.84 14.53
N PHE A 25 0.63 19.18 15.13
CA PHE A 25 0.52 17.77 15.51
C PHE A 25 0.67 17.64 17.02
N VAL A 26 -0.30 17.01 17.67
CA VAL A 26 -0.37 16.88 19.13
C VAL A 26 -0.30 15.40 19.52
N GLY A 27 0.58 15.09 20.46
CA GLY A 27 0.75 13.74 21.02
C GLY A 27 -0.47 13.31 21.85
N CYS A 28 -0.79 12.02 21.79
CA CYS A 28 -1.70 11.37 22.73
C CYS A 28 -1.17 10.01 23.19
N PRO A 29 -1.64 9.50 24.35
CA PRO A 29 -1.32 8.15 24.78
C PRO A 29 -1.72 7.09 23.73
N ALA A 30 -0.91 6.05 23.60
CA ALA A 30 -1.12 5.00 22.59
C ALA A 30 -2.43 4.23 22.81
N GLY A 31 -2.81 3.98 24.07
CA GLY A 31 -4.03 3.24 24.44
C GLY A 31 -5.37 3.93 24.15
N TRP A 32 -5.37 5.19 23.73
CA TRP A 32 -6.61 5.92 23.43
C TRP A 32 -7.33 5.36 22.21
N SER A 33 -8.64 5.18 22.32
CA SER A 33 -9.54 4.81 21.23
C SER A 33 -9.65 5.93 20.17
N ALA A 34 -10.08 5.57 18.95
CA ALA A 34 -10.32 6.54 17.89
C ALA A 34 -11.27 7.67 18.32
N ARG A 35 -12.31 7.33 19.09
CA ARG A 35 -13.29 8.30 19.60
C ARG A 35 -12.69 9.28 20.61
N GLU A 36 -11.80 8.83 21.49
CA GLU A 36 -11.10 9.71 22.44
C GLU A 36 -10.17 10.67 21.70
N ARG A 37 -9.45 10.17 20.69
CA ARG A 37 -8.56 10.98 19.83
C ARG A 37 -9.35 12.04 19.06
N GLU A 38 -10.46 11.65 18.41
CA GLU A 38 -11.34 12.57 17.70
C GLU A 38 -11.94 13.64 18.63
N GLY A 39 -12.40 13.24 19.82
CA GLY A 39 -12.92 14.17 20.82
C GLY A 39 -11.87 15.17 21.28
N TYR A 40 -10.65 14.71 21.52
CA TYR A 40 -9.53 15.58 21.90
C TYR A 40 -9.12 16.52 20.75
N GLU A 41 -9.02 16.01 19.53
CA GLU A 41 -8.73 16.83 18.34
C GLU A 41 -9.78 17.94 18.16
N LYS A 42 -11.06 17.60 18.30
CA LYS A 42 -12.15 18.57 18.21
C LYS A 42 -12.03 19.65 19.30
N LEU A 43 -11.76 19.26 20.54
CA LEU A 43 -11.57 20.19 21.65
C LEU A 43 -10.42 21.18 21.37
N LEU A 44 -9.29 20.70 20.84
CA LEU A 44 -8.14 21.54 20.53
C LEU A 44 -8.40 22.46 19.34
N LYS A 45 -9.15 22.00 18.34
CA LYS A 45 -9.60 22.81 17.20
C LYS A 45 -10.54 23.93 17.66
N GLU A 46 -11.52 23.61 18.50
CA GLU A 46 -12.43 24.60 19.11
C GLU A 46 -11.69 25.64 19.98
N ALA A 47 -10.52 25.27 20.52
CA ALA A 47 -9.65 26.20 21.25
C ALA A 47 -8.86 27.17 20.35
N GLY A 48 -9.03 27.13 19.02
CA GLY A 48 -8.49 28.14 18.09
C GLY A 48 -7.32 27.71 17.21
N ILE A 49 -7.05 26.40 17.07
CA ILE A 49 -6.02 25.87 16.16
C ILE A 49 -6.67 25.08 15.02
N PRO A 50 -6.84 25.66 13.83
CA PRO A 50 -7.70 25.09 12.78
C PRO A 50 -7.14 23.82 12.15
N LEU A 51 -5.86 23.84 11.76
CA LEU A 51 -5.16 22.69 11.16
C LEU A 51 -4.40 21.93 12.24
N LEU A 52 -5.10 21.01 12.91
CA LEU A 52 -4.55 20.18 13.96
C LEU A 52 -4.85 18.70 13.71
N SER A 53 -3.90 17.83 14.03
CA SER A 53 -4.08 16.38 14.05
C SER A 53 -3.53 15.79 15.34
N VAL A 54 -4.27 14.85 15.92
CA VAL A 54 -3.84 14.11 17.11
C VAL A 54 -3.17 12.80 16.68
N VAL A 55 -1.98 12.54 17.23
CA VAL A 55 -1.12 11.42 16.83
C VAL A 55 -0.61 10.68 18.07
N PRO A 56 -0.61 9.34 18.09
CA PRO A 56 -0.01 8.57 19.17
C PRO A 56 1.47 8.90 19.41
N GLU A 57 1.86 9.03 20.67
CA GLU A 57 3.25 9.32 21.06
C GLU A 57 4.19 8.16 20.66
N SER A 58 3.73 6.92 20.74
CA SER A 58 4.38 5.71 20.20
C SER A 58 4.75 5.87 18.72
N ARG A 59 3.83 6.37 17.88
CA ARG A 59 4.06 6.65 16.46
C ARG A 59 5.14 7.71 16.26
N ALA A 60 5.08 8.77 17.06
CA ALA A 60 6.05 9.85 17.03
C ALA A 60 7.45 9.35 17.41
N ALA A 61 7.58 8.57 18.49
CA ALA A 61 8.82 7.93 18.91
C ALA A 61 9.39 7.01 17.83
N PHE A 62 8.55 6.17 17.22
CA PHE A 62 8.97 5.29 16.12
C PHE A 62 9.51 6.07 14.91
N MET A 63 8.78 7.09 14.48
CA MET A 63 9.19 7.97 13.38
C MET A 63 10.47 8.75 13.72
N HIS A 64 10.64 9.13 14.99
CA HIS A 64 11.88 9.74 15.46
C HIS A 64 13.07 8.79 15.28
N ALA A 65 12.94 7.55 15.76
CA ALA A 65 14.00 6.55 15.66
C ALA A 65 14.38 6.26 14.20
N LYS A 66 13.38 6.12 13.30
CA LYS A 66 13.57 5.98 11.85
C LYS A 66 14.47 7.08 11.27
N GLU A 67 14.09 8.35 11.48
CA GLU A 67 14.77 9.51 10.87
C GLU A 67 16.17 9.76 11.45
N THR A 68 16.40 9.40 12.72
CA THR A 68 17.75 9.44 13.32
C THR A 68 18.66 8.27 12.89
N HIS A 69 18.24 7.43 11.95
CA HIS A 69 18.97 6.22 11.51
C HIS A 69 19.26 5.25 12.66
N LYS A 70 18.50 5.35 13.76
CA LYS A 70 18.53 4.38 14.86
C LYS A 70 17.81 3.10 14.50
N LEU A 71 17.17 3.02 13.34
CA LEU A 71 16.56 1.81 12.77
C LEU A 71 16.92 1.76 11.28
N THR A 72 17.46 0.64 10.81
CA THR A 72 17.64 0.37 9.38
C THR A 72 16.31 -0.01 8.72
N THR A 73 16.20 0.06 7.40
CA THR A 73 14.95 -0.29 6.68
C THR A 73 14.43 -1.69 7.00
N ASN A 74 15.34 -2.67 7.21
CA ASN A 74 14.97 -4.03 7.61
C ASN A 74 14.49 -4.09 9.06
N GLU A 75 15.06 -3.28 9.94
CA GLU A 75 14.65 -3.17 11.34
C GLU A 75 13.33 -2.43 11.51
N LEU A 76 12.96 -1.55 10.58
CA LEU A 76 11.63 -0.92 10.58
C LEU A 76 10.49 -1.90 10.27
N LYS A 77 10.80 -3.01 9.57
CA LYS A 77 9.88 -4.14 9.36
C LYS A 77 9.94 -5.16 10.50
N ALA A 78 10.89 -5.00 11.43
CA ALA A 78 11.03 -5.87 12.59
C ALA A 78 10.04 -5.49 13.70
N SER A 79 9.98 -6.31 14.75
CA SER A 79 9.13 -6.05 15.91
C SER A 79 9.85 -5.10 16.88
N VAL A 80 9.34 -3.89 17.08
CA VAL A 80 9.96 -2.86 17.94
C VAL A 80 9.07 -2.57 19.15
N LEU A 81 9.61 -2.80 20.36
CA LEU A 81 8.96 -2.43 21.61
C LEU A 81 9.43 -1.04 22.03
N ILE A 82 8.51 -0.07 22.10
CA ILE A 82 8.76 1.29 22.55
C ILE A 82 8.38 1.37 24.03
N ILE A 83 9.27 1.90 24.86
CA ILE A 83 9.08 2.09 26.30
C ILE A 83 9.27 3.57 26.57
N ASP A 84 8.17 4.27 26.81
CA ASP A 84 8.16 5.70 27.11
C ASP A 84 8.07 5.94 28.61
N ILE A 85 9.17 6.39 29.22
CA ILE A 85 9.27 6.63 30.66
C ILE A 85 9.04 8.11 30.93
N GLY A 86 7.76 8.45 31.07
CA GLY A 86 7.27 9.80 31.30
C GLY A 86 7.42 10.30 32.73
N SER A 87 6.99 11.54 32.93
CA SER A 87 6.93 12.15 34.27
C SER A 87 5.87 11.49 35.14
N SER A 88 4.73 11.14 34.56
CA SER A 88 3.55 10.67 35.27
C SER A 88 3.27 9.20 35.03
N THR A 89 3.58 8.71 33.82
CA THR A 89 3.27 7.36 33.35
C THR A 89 4.53 6.69 32.80
N THR A 90 4.49 5.37 32.69
CA THR A 90 5.43 4.58 31.89
C THR A 90 4.60 3.75 30.94
N ASP A 91 4.74 3.99 29.65
CA ASP A 91 3.89 3.39 28.61
C ASP A 91 4.72 2.48 27.71
N LEU A 92 4.19 1.29 27.40
CA LEU A 92 4.87 0.31 26.55
C LEU A 92 3.99 0.00 25.35
N THR A 93 4.56 0.08 24.14
CA THR A 93 3.82 -0.16 22.89
C THR A 93 4.65 -0.95 21.91
N LEU A 94 4.07 -2.01 21.35
CA LEU A 94 4.68 -2.78 20.29
C LEU A 94 4.30 -2.24 18.91
N VAL A 95 5.29 -1.97 18.07
CA VAL A 95 5.12 -1.58 16.67
C VAL A 95 5.69 -2.67 15.78
N LYS A 96 4.89 -3.16 14.83
CA LYS A 96 5.29 -4.16 13.84
C LYS A 96 4.77 -3.75 12.47
N ASP A 97 5.59 -3.84 11.43
CA ASP A 97 5.22 -3.48 10.05
C ASP A 97 4.60 -2.07 9.94
N PHE A 98 5.15 -1.09 10.67
CA PHE A 98 4.62 0.29 10.76
C PHE A 98 3.20 0.41 11.34
N ARG A 99 2.64 -0.69 11.86
CA ARG A 99 1.36 -0.71 12.55
C ARG A 99 1.62 -0.85 14.04
N GLU A 100 0.99 0.04 14.80
CA GLU A 100 0.91 -0.11 16.23
C GLU A 100 -0.01 -1.28 16.53
N THR A 101 0.49 -2.28 17.25
CA THR A 101 -0.39 -3.21 17.94
C THR A 101 -0.71 -2.53 19.27
N PRO A 102 -1.99 -2.24 19.57
CA PRO A 102 -2.39 -1.54 20.80
C PRO A 102 -2.33 -2.50 21.99
N LEU A 103 -1.13 -3.03 22.26
CA LEU A 103 -0.83 -3.72 23.48
C LEU A 103 -0.21 -2.67 24.41
N ASP A 104 -1.08 -1.93 25.08
CA ASP A 104 -0.67 -0.99 26.11
C ASP A 104 -0.42 -1.78 27.40
N PHE A 105 0.86 -1.91 27.75
CA PHE A 105 1.31 -2.59 28.97
C PHE A 105 1.73 -1.60 30.05
N GLY A 106 1.42 -0.31 29.85
CA GLY A 106 1.87 0.76 30.72
C GLY A 106 1.30 0.71 32.13
N ASN A 107 1.94 1.43 33.03
CA ASN A 107 1.42 1.69 34.36
C ASN A 107 1.16 3.19 34.52
N PRO A 108 -0.11 3.62 34.63
CA PRO A 108 -0.47 5.04 34.68
C PRO A 108 -0.01 5.74 35.97
N SER A 109 0.39 4.97 36.98
CA SER A 109 0.94 5.49 38.24
C SER A 109 2.47 5.47 38.27
N LEU A 110 3.13 4.77 37.34
CA LEU A 110 4.58 4.63 37.31
C LEU A 110 5.24 5.78 36.55
N GLY A 111 5.34 6.94 37.19
CA GLY A 111 6.03 8.11 36.64
C GLY A 111 7.36 8.40 37.31
N ALA A 112 8.29 9.03 36.58
CA ALA A 112 9.55 9.51 37.16
C ALA A 112 9.37 10.65 38.19
N ALA A 113 8.19 11.30 38.25
CA ALA A 113 7.86 12.33 39.24
C ALA A 113 7.73 11.78 40.66
N LEU A 114 7.45 10.48 40.82
CA LEU A 114 7.44 9.85 42.15
C LEU A 114 8.81 9.95 42.83
N ILE A 115 9.89 9.86 42.05
CA ILE A 115 11.25 10.07 42.55
C ILE A 115 11.43 11.53 42.98
N ASP A 116 10.89 12.50 42.24
CA ASP A 116 10.96 13.92 42.60
C ASP A 116 10.24 14.20 43.92
N HIS A 117 9.07 13.58 44.12
CA HIS A 117 8.31 13.67 45.35
C HIS A 117 9.01 12.97 46.53
N ALA A 118 9.66 11.84 46.30
CA ALA A 118 10.47 11.16 47.30
C ALA A 118 11.68 12.01 47.75
N ILE A 119 12.39 12.63 46.80
CA ILE A 119 13.47 13.59 47.10
C ILE A 119 12.93 14.76 47.91
N PHE A 120 11.78 15.31 47.53
CA PHE A 120 11.13 16.40 48.27
C PHE A 120 10.80 15.99 49.71
N ALA A 121 10.18 14.83 49.91
CA ALA A 121 9.83 14.32 51.24
C ALA A 121 11.07 14.09 52.12
N ARG A 122 12.12 13.47 51.56
CA ARG A 122 13.41 13.26 52.24
C ARG A 122 14.05 14.59 52.64
N THR A 123 14.10 15.54 51.70
CA THR A 123 14.66 16.88 51.92
C THR A 123 13.89 17.63 53.02
N LEU A 124 12.55 17.54 53.01
CA LEU A 124 11.69 18.18 54.00
C LEU A 124 11.92 17.62 55.42
N VAL A 125 12.05 16.30 55.53
CA VAL A 125 12.32 15.63 56.83
C VAL A 125 13.68 16.03 57.39
N SER A 126 14.69 16.16 56.55
CA SER A 126 16.05 16.56 56.94
C SER A 126 16.26 18.06 57.07
N HIS A 127 15.25 18.89 56.74
CA HIS A 127 15.39 20.34 56.72
C HIS A 127 15.45 20.94 58.15
N PRO A 128 16.49 21.75 58.49
CA PRO A 128 16.63 22.32 59.84
C PRO A 128 15.43 23.15 60.29
N GLU A 129 14.77 23.83 59.35
CA GLU A 129 13.58 24.66 59.61
C GLU A 129 12.31 24.02 59.04
N LYS A 130 12.17 22.69 59.14
CA LYS A 130 11.04 21.91 58.59
C LYS A 130 9.68 22.57 58.85
N ALA A 131 9.37 22.89 60.11
CA ALA A 131 8.08 23.46 60.49
C ALA A 131 7.81 24.82 59.81
N LEU A 132 8.85 25.64 59.64
CA LEU A 132 8.72 26.93 58.95
C LEU A 132 8.50 26.72 57.44
N LEU A 133 9.18 25.74 56.85
CA LEU A 133 9.02 25.38 55.44
C LEU A 133 7.64 24.78 55.15
N GLU A 134 7.11 23.94 56.04
CA GLU A 134 5.75 23.40 55.93
C GLU A 134 4.71 24.54 56.00
N ALA A 135 4.81 25.42 57.00
CA ALA A 135 3.93 26.59 57.11
C ALA A 135 4.03 27.53 55.89
N ALA A 136 5.23 27.72 55.34
CA ALA A 136 5.44 28.50 54.14
C ALA A 136 4.71 27.92 52.92
N ILE A 137 4.76 26.60 52.77
CA ILE A 137 4.12 25.87 51.67
C ILE A 137 2.59 25.86 51.84
N GLU A 138 2.09 25.68 53.06
CA GLU A 138 0.65 25.74 53.35
C GLU A 138 0.07 27.12 53.03
N LEU A 139 0.79 28.19 53.34
CA LEU A 139 0.38 29.55 53.03
C LEU A 139 0.30 29.80 51.52
N GLU A 140 1.28 29.30 50.77
CA GLU A 140 1.38 29.52 49.32
C GLU A 140 1.71 28.21 48.57
N PRO A 141 0.69 27.46 48.10
CA PRO A 141 0.87 26.13 47.51
C PRO A 141 1.81 26.08 46.29
N HIS A 142 1.95 27.18 45.55
CA HIS A 142 2.86 27.27 44.41
C HIS A 142 4.35 27.08 44.82
N ARG A 143 4.70 27.34 46.08
CA ARG A 143 6.04 27.08 46.62
C ARG A 143 6.38 25.60 46.60
N ARG A 144 5.40 24.72 46.89
CA ARG A 144 5.58 23.27 46.76
C ARG A 144 5.97 22.89 45.34
N ALA A 145 5.27 23.44 44.34
CA ALA A 145 5.57 23.19 42.94
C ALA A 145 6.99 23.64 42.56
N ARG A 146 7.44 24.80 43.06
CA ARG A 146 8.82 25.28 42.89
C ARG A 146 9.85 24.34 43.52
N CYS A 147 9.59 23.85 44.74
CA CYS A 147 10.48 22.89 45.42
C CYS A 147 10.55 21.55 44.67
N VAL A 148 9.41 20.99 44.26
CA VAL A 148 9.37 19.74 43.49
C VAL A 148 10.08 19.90 42.14
N LEU A 149 9.90 21.02 41.45
CA LEU A 149 10.66 21.32 40.22
C LEU A 149 12.17 21.39 40.49
N ARG A 150 12.58 21.90 41.65
CA ARG A 150 13.99 21.90 42.07
C ARG A 150 14.51 20.48 42.32
N CYS A 151 13.71 19.61 42.95
CA CYS A 151 14.02 18.19 43.11
C CYS A 151 14.18 17.48 41.77
N ARG A 152 13.30 17.76 40.80
CA ARG A 152 13.40 17.24 39.43
C ARG A 152 14.73 17.60 38.78
N ARG A 153 15.11 18.87 38.84
CA ARG A 153 16.40 19.34 38.30
C ARG A 153 17.60 18.68 39.01
N ALA A 154 17.51 18.42 40.31
CA ALA A 154 18.56 17.72 41.05
C ALA A 154 18.65 16.24 40.66
N LYS A 155 17.50 15.57 40.48
CA LYS A 155 17.42 14.20 39.94
C LYS A 155 18.04 14.12 38.54
N GLU A 156 17.64 15.02 37.64
CA GLU A 156 18.16 15.08 36.27
C GLU A 156 19.68 15.31 36.28
N ALA A 157 20.18 16.28 37.07
CA ALA A 157 21.62 16.51 37.23
C ALA A 157 22.39 15.29 37.75
N TYR A 158 21.82 14.57 38.71
CA TYR A 158 22.41 13.32 39.22
C TYR A 158 22.52 12.26 38.11
N PHE A 159 21.44 11.98 37.39
CA PHE A 159 21.46 10.93 36.35
C PHE A 159 22.24 11.32 35.09
N SER A 160 22.36 12.61 34.78
CA SER A 160 23.25 13.10 33.71
C SER A 160 24.73 12.88 34.00
N SER A 161 25.12 12.72 35.26
CA SER A 161 26.51 12.46 35.68
C SER A 161 26.61 11.26 36.61
N GLN A 162 25.78 10.23 36.36
CA GLN A 162 25.63 9.11 37.27
C GLN A 162 26.95 8.37 37.57
N ASP A 163 27.85 8.18 36.59
CA ASP A 163 29.15 7.50 36.84
C ASP A 163 29.97 8.23 37.91
N PHE A 164 30.00 9.56 37.84
CA PHE A 164 30.73 10.39 38.79
C PHE A 164 30.18 10.22 40.22
N TYR A 165 28.86 10.20 40.38
CA TYR A 165 28.22 10.02 41.68
C TYR A 165 28.24 8.58 42.17
N ASP A 166 28.32 7.59 41.28
CA ASP A 166 28.50 6.19 41.64
C ASP A 166 29.93 5.95 42.19
N GLU A 167 30.94 6.62 41.62
CA GLU A 167 32.32 6.63 42.13
C GLU A 167 32.48 7.47 43.42
N ASN A 168 31.62 8.48 43.61
CA ASN A 168 31.68 9.42 44.73
C ASN A 168 30.31 9.53 45.43
N PRO A 169 29.82 8.45 46.08
CA PRO A 169 28.44 8.34 46.54
C PRO A 169 28.05 9.33 47.64
N GLU A 170 29.04 9.88 48.33
CA GLU A 170 28.89 10.87 49.40
C GLU A 170 28.61 12.28 48.86
N LEU A 171 29.06 12.57 47.62
CA LEU A 171 28.99 13.91 47.04
C LEU A 171 27.56 14.27 46.65
N GLN A 172 27.16 15.48 47.01
CA GLN A 172 25.85 16.01 46.67
C GLN A 172 25.72 16.23 45.17
N GLY A 173 24.73 15.59 44.56
CA GLY A 173 24.25 15.90 43.23
C GLY A 173 23.20 17.00 43.28
N GLY A 174 23.31 18.02 42.43
CA GLY A 174 22.23 19.00 42.37
C GLY A 174 22.55 20.35 41.75
N VAL A 175 21.53 21.20 41.85
CA VAL A 175 21.41 22.51 41.19
C VAL A 175 21.65 23.68 42.16
N GLY A 176 22.14 23.42 43.38
CA GLY A 176 22.35 24.39 44.46
C GLY A 176 21.07 24.84 45.18
N PRO A 177 21.18 25.74 46.18
CA PRO A 177 20.04 26.17 46.99
C PRO A 177 19.00 26.97 46.19
N LEU A 178 17.71 26.78 46.50
CA LEU A 178 16.60 27.58 46.00
C LEU A 178 16.14 28.56 47.10
N PRO A 179 16.34 29.89 46.94
CA PRO A 179 15.72 30.84 47.85
C PRO A 179 14.20 30.85 47.62
N LEU A 180 13.44 30.66 48.70
CA LEU A 180 11.98 30.73 48.66
C LEU A 180 11.53 32.15 48.93
N ASP A 181 11.62 32.61 50.18
CA ASP A 181 11.25 33.96 50.63
C ASP A 181 11.86 34.27 52.02
N ILE A 182 11.66 35.50 52.51
CA ILE A 182 11.91 35.85 53.92
C ILE A 182 10.61 35.63 54.71
N ILE A 183 10.62 34.66 55.63
CA ILE A 183 9.46 34.31 56.48
C ILE A 183 9.88 34.44 57.93
N ALA A 184 9.11 35.17 58.73
CA ALA A 184 9.43 35.47 60.13
C ALA A 184 10.85 36.05 60.33
N GLY A 185 11.30 36.90 59.39
CA GLY A 185 12.63 37.53 59.43
C GLY A 185 13.79 36.61 59.05
N LYS A 186 13.53 35.36 58.65
CA LYS A 186 14.53 34.40 58.21
C LYS A 186 14.45 34.14 56.71
N LYS A 187 15.61 34.09 56.05
CA LYS A 187 15.70 33.71 54.64
C LYS A 187 15.57 32.19 54.53
N LEU A 188 14.40 31.73 54.06
CA LEU A 188 14.14 30.32 53.89
C LEU A 188 14.71 29.84 52.55
N VAL A 189 15.48 28.76 52.61
CA VAL A 189 16.17 28.17 51.46
C VAL A 189 15.81 26.69 51.38
N PHE A 190 15.51 26.20 50.18
CA PHE A 190 15.28 24.79 49.92
C PHE A 190 16.39 24.24 49.05
N GLU A 191 17.11 23.24 49.54
CA GLU A 191 18.18 22.57 48.79
C GLU A 191 17.89 21.07 48.75
N PRO A 192 17.58 20.49 47.57
CA PRO A 192 17.34 19.06 47.45
C PRO A 192 18.54 18.25 47.94
N VAL A 193 18.30 17.28 48.81
CA VAL A 193 19.34 16.36 49.26
C VAL A 193 19.37 15.15 48.33
N VAL A 194 20.35 15.13 47.44
CA VAL A 194 20.56 14.04 46.47
C VAL A 194 22.04 13.66 46.47
N ASN A 195 22.35 12.38 46.64
CA ASN A 195 23.67 11.78 46.43
C ASN A 195 23.48 10.29 46.10
N GLY A 196 24.56 9.54 45.87
CA GLY A 196 24.48 8.13 45.51
C GLY A 196 23.74 7.29 46.55
N LEU A 197 24.08 7.44 47.83
CA LEU A 197 23.46 6.69 48.93
C LEU A 197 21.96 6.98 49.05
N ILE A 198 21.58 8.26 49.04
CA ILE A 198 20.20 8.69 49.17
C ILE A 198 19.37 8.28 47.95
N MET A 199 19.94 8.37 46.75
CA MET A 199 19.23 7.93 45.54
C MET A 199 18.98 6.43 45.57
N GLN A 200 19.94 5.63 46.02
CA GLN A 200 19.74 4.18 46.21
C GLN A 200 18.61 3.88 47.18
N GLU A 201 18.54 4.58 48.32
CA GLU A 201 17.43 4.45 49.26
C GLU A 201 16.09 4.83 48.62
N ILE A 202 16.04 5.99 47.93
CA ILE A 202 14.82 6.50 47.28
C ILE A 202 14.31 5.55 46.19
N LEU A 203 15.21 4.95 45.41
CA LEU A 203 14.84 4.03 44.33
C LEU A 203 14.29 2.70 44.86
N HIS A 204 14.68 2.29 46.07
CA HIS A 204 14.30 1.02 46.71
C HIS A 204 13.24 1.16 47.81
N GLN A 205 12.91 2.38 48.24
CA GLN A 205 11.88 2.59 49.26
C GLN A 205 10.48 2.24 48.71
N PRO A 206 9.57 1.72 49.56
CA PRO A 206 8.20 1.47 49.15
C PRO A 206 7.45 2.79 48.88
N LEU A 207 6.71 2.83 47.77
CA LEU A 207 5.87 3.95 47.37
C LEU A 207 4.39 3.53 47.38
N SER A 208 3.55 4.29 48.06
CA SER A 208 2.12 3.97 48.24
C SER A 208 1.36 3.94 46.91
N GLU A 209 1.75 4.83 45.99
CA GLU A 209 1.21 5.01 44.65
C GLU A 209 1.47 3.79 43.75
N LEU A 210 2.47 2.97 44.11
CA LEU A 210 2.87 1.75 43.41
C LEU A 210 2.50 0.49 44.20
N GLY A 211 1.50 0.57 45.09
CA GLY A 211 1.06 -0.57 45.90
C GLY A 211 2.13 -1.05 46.89
N ASN A 212 2.89 -0.11 47.48
CA ASN A 212 4.02 -0.36 48.38
C ASN A 212 5.22 -1.07 47.74
N LYS A 213 5.28 -1.11 46.41
CA LYS A 213 6.50 -1.50 45.69
C LYS A 213 7.46 -0.32 45.60
N SER A 214 8.74 -0.61 45.42
CA SER A 214 9.72 0.41 45.07
C SER A 214 9.58 0.82 43.60
N TRP A 215 10.14 1.98 43.23
CA TRP A 215 10.14 2.40 41.82
C TRP A 215 10.85 1.37 40.94
N MET A 216 12.01 0.89 41.40
CA MET A 216 12.79 -0.18 40.76
C MET A 216 11.96 -1.46 40.55
N GLY A 217 11.31 -1.93 41.62
CA GLY A 217 10.52 -3.15 41.59
C GLY A 217 9.30 -3.01 40.68
N ALA A 218 8.57 -1.91 40.77
CA ALA A 218 7.41 -1.65 39.93
C ALA A 218 7.78 -1.58 38.44
N PHE A 219 8.89 -0.94 38.09
CA PHE A 219 9.37 -0.90 36.70
C PHE A 219 9.77 -2.29 36.19
N HIS A 220 10.48 -3.07 37.01
CA HIS A 220 10.83 -4.45 36.67
C HIS A 220 9.59 -5.34 36.48
N ASP A 221 8.55 -5.18 37.30
CA ASP A 221 7.29 -5.92 37.17
C ASP A 221 6.58 -5.58 35.86
N VAL A 222 6.48 -4.29 35.49
CA VAL A 222 5.89 -3.86 34.21
C VAL A 222 6.61 -4.48 33.02
N LEU A 223 7.95 -4.57 33.05
CA LEU A 223 8.72 -5.22 31.98
C LEU A 223 8.42 -6.72 31.89
N ASN A 224 8.29 -7.42 33.02
CA ASN A 224 7.97 -8.85 33.03
C ASN A 224 6.54 -9.12 32.57
N GLU A 225 5.57 -8.33 33.02
CA GLU A 225 4.18 -8.43 32.56
C GLU A 225 4.09 -8.22 31.04
N ALA A 226 4.82 -7.25 30.49
CA ALA A 226 4.90 -7.03 29.05
C ALA A 226 5.51 -8.25 28.34
N LYS A 227 6.62 -8.80 28.86
CA LYS A 227 7.27 -9.99 28.29
C LYS A 227 6.36 -11.22 28.29
N GLU A 228 5.64 -11.45 29.39
CA GLU A 228 4.71 -12.57 29.51
C GLU A 228 3.59 -12.48 28.48
N LYS A 229 2.96 -11.29 28.34
CA LYS A 229 1.91 -11.05 27.35
C LYS A 229 2.42 -11.19 25.91
N LEU A 230 3.58 -10.62 25.59
CA LEU A 230 4.21 -10.78 24.27
C LEU A 230 4.46 -12.26 23.95
N THR A 231 4.91 -13.04 24.94
CA THR A 231 5.14 -14.48 24.78
C THR A 231 3.82 -15.24 24.54
N GLN A 232 2.73 -14.89 25.22
CA GLN A 232 1.40 -15.48 25.02
C GLN A 232 0.87 -15.25 23.60
N GLU A 233 1.20 -14.10 23.00
CA GLU A 233 0.82 -13.76 21.63
C GLU A 233 1.81 -14.31 20.57
N GLY A 234 2.86 -15.01 20.99
CA GLY A 234 3.90 -15.51 20.09
C GLY A 234 4.74 -14.41 19.45
N LEU A 235 4.85 -13.26 20.10
CA LEU A 235 5.57 -12.08 19.63
C LEU A 235 6.88 -11.92 20.41
N THR A 236 7.97 -11.62 19.69
CA THR A 236 9.27 -11.30 20.30
C THR A 236 9.79 -10.00 19.70
N PRO A 237 10.11 -8.98 20.51
CA PRO A 237 10.69 -7.75 20.00
C PRO A 237 12.16 -7.95 19.63
N ASP A 238 12.54 -7.46 18.46
CA ASP A 238 13.92 -7.46 17.95
C ASP A 238 14.71 -6.25 18.46
N ILE A 239 13.99 -5.17 18.80
CA ILE A 239 14.54 -3.89 19.28
C ILE A 239 13.66 -3.34 20.40
N LEU A 240 14.31 -2.82 21.45
CA LEU A 240 13.70 -2.00 22.50
C LEU A 240 14.12 -0.55 22.29
N LEU A 241 13.17 0.35 22.06
CA LEU A 241 13.40 1.79 21.96
C LEU A 241 12.97 2.46 23.26
N LEU A 242 13.90 3.12 23.95
CA LEU A 242 13.61 3.82 25.21
C LEU A 242 13.48 5.32 24.98
N THR A 243 12.34 5.89 25.35
CA THR A 243 12.02 7.31 25.23
C THR A 243 11.53 7.90 26.56
N GLY A 244 11.31 9.21 26.59
CA GLY A 244 10.87 9.93 27.79
C GLY A 244 12.02 10.22 28.74
N GLY A 245 11.98 11.35 29.44
CA GLY A 245 13.12 11.80 30.27
C GLY A 245 13.57 10.79 31.33
N GLY A 246 12.70 9.87 31.75
CA GLY A 246 13.05 8.79 32.67
C GLY A 246 14.02 7.76 32.08
N SER A 247 14.11 7.62 30.76
CA SER A 247 15.05 6.69 30.10
C SER A 247 16.51 7.08 30.27
N ASN A 248 16.80 8.31 30.73
CA ASN A 248 18.15 8.75 31.05
C ASN A 248 18.74 8.01 32.26
N MET A 249 17.90 7.51 33.17
CA MET A 249 18.31 6.73 34.35
C MET A 249 18.91 5.39 33.91
N LYS A 250 20.20 5.13 34.21
CA LYS A 250 20.94 3.96 33.66
C LYS A 250 20.30 2.62 33.97
N PHE A 251 19.78 2.47 35.19
CA PHE A 251 19.19 1.23 35.64
C PHE A 251 17.97 0.81 34.81
N THR A 252 17.23 1.76 34.23
CA THR A 252 16.08 1.42 33.37
C THR A 252 16.53 0.63 32.15
N ARG A 253 17.70 1.00 31.59
CA ARG A 253 18.34 0.29 30.48
C ARG A 253 18.83 -1.09 30.90
N GLN A 254 19.43 -1.20 32.09
CA GLN A 254 19.91 -2.46 32.64
C GLN A 254 18.74 -3.44 32.84
N ASN A 255 17.66 -3.00 33.50
CA ASN A 255 16.47 -3.83 33.70
C ASN A 255 15.87 -4.30 32.35
N CYS A 256 15.85 -3.43 31.33
CA CYS A 256 15.39 -3.81 29.99
C CYS A 256 16.28 -4.91 29.38
N GLN A 257 17.61 -4.81 29.52
CA GLN A 257 18.56 -5.81 29.02
C GLN A 257 18.44 -7.14 29.78
N GLU A 258 18.18 -7.09 31.09
CA GLU A 258 17.98 -8.27 31.92
C GLU A 258 16.69 -9.01 31.55
N VAL A 259 15.58 -8.28 31.37
CA VAL A 259 14.29 -8.88 31.02
C VAL A 259 14.27 -9.35 29.56
N PHE A 260 14.89 -8.62 28.64
CA PHE A 260 14.95 -8.92 27.20
C PHE A 260 16.41 -9.15 26.71
N PRO A 261 17.07 -10.26 27.11
CA PRO A 261 18.50 -10.46 26.87
C PRO A 261 18.88 -10.65 25.40
N ASN A 262 17.94 -11.11 24.56
CA ASN A 262 18.15 -11.33 23.14
C ASN A 262 17.72 -10.14 22.28
N THR A 263 17.30 -9.04 22.90
CA THR A 263 16.74 -7.87 22.22
C THR A 263 17.70 -6.69 22.30
N ARG A 264 17.86 -5.96 21.20
CA ARG A 264 18.79 -4.82 21.15
C ARG A 264 18.14 -3.58 21.76
N VAL A 265 18.67 -3.11 22.89
CA VAL A 265 18.20 -1.89 23.56
C VAL A 265 18.86 -0.67 22.93
N ARG A 266 18.03 0.30 22.48
CA ARG A 266 18.45 1.55 21.84
C ARG A 266 17.85 2.75 22.59
N PRO A 267 18.61 3.43 23.45
CA PRO A 267 18.12 4.64 24.10
C PRO A 267 18.09 5.82 23.12
N ASP A 268 17.14 6.74 23.32
CA ASP A 268 17.22 8.03 22.65
C ASP A 268 18.35 8.91 23.22
N SER A 269 18.90 9.81 22.41
CA SER A 269 19.98 10.71 22.80
C SER A 269 19.47 11.97 23.49
N GLU A 270 18.24 12.38 23.16
CA GLU A 270 17.49 13.48 23.79
C GLU A 270 16.06 13.00 24.02
N PRO A 271 15.85 12.01 24.91
CA PRO A 271 14.59 11.29 25.04
C PRO A 271 13.41 12.19 25.42
N GLU A 272 13.65 13.30 26.11
CA GLU A 272 12.64 14.32 26.42
C GLU A 272 12.15 15.12 25.21
N LEU A 273 12.93 15.20 24.12
CA LEU A 273 12.54 15.86 22.87
C LEU A 273 12.07 14.87 21.80
N CYS A 274 12.19 13.57 22.06
CA CYS A 274 11.91 12.51 21.11
C CYS A 274 10.49 12.62 20.55
N ILE A 275 9.48 12.74 21.41
CA ILE A 275 8.07 12.83 21.02
C ILE A 275 7.79 14.08 20.19
N ALA A 276 8.20 15.27 20.66
CA ALA A 276 7.95 16.53 19.95
C ALA A 276 8.60 16.54 18.56
N ARG A 277 9.85 16.09 18.46
CA ARG A 277 10.55 15.95 17.16
C ARG A 277 9.91 14.86 16.29
N GLY A 278 9.46 13.78 16.92
CA GLY A 278 8.72 12.70 16.29
C GLY A 278 7.42 13.18 15.64
N LEU A 279 6.62 13.97 16.35
CA LEU A 279 5.37 14.56 15.87
C LEU A 279 5.60 15.46 14.65
N ALA A 280 6.63 16.31 14.70
CA ALA A 280 7.01 17.14 13.55
C ALA A 280 7.40 16.30 12.32
N ARG A 281 8.13 15.18 12.53
CA ARG A 281 8.51 14.24 11.47
C ARG A 281 7.32 13.47 10.92
N VAL A 282 6.43 13.01 11.79
CA VAL A 282 5.17 12.36 11.40
C VAL A 282 4.36 13.30 10.52
N GLY A 283 4.16 14.55 10.96
CA GLY A 283 3.41 15.53 10.19
C GLY A 283 4.00 15.79 8.81
N ARG A 284 5.33 15.97 8.75
CA ARG A 284 6.04 16.10 7.47
C ARG A 284 5.82 14.87 6.57
N TRP A 285 5.91 13.67 7.14
CA TRP A 285 5.75 12.43 6.39
C TRP A 285 4.30 12.24 5.91
N ASP A 286 3.30 12.46 6.75
CA ASP A 286 1.87 12.34 6.41
C ASP A 286 1.48 13.31 5.29
N LEU A 287 1.90 14.57 5.40
CA LEU A 287 1.64 15.58 4.37
C LEU A 287 2.31 15.23 3.03
N ARG A 288 3.56 14.74 3.06
CA ARG A 288 4.26 14.33 1.84
C ARG A 288 3.70 13.05 1.23
N ALA A 289 3.28 12.09 2.06
CA ALA A 289 2.63 10.87 1.61
C ALA A 289 1.28 11.18 0.95
N ALA A 290 0.49 12.08 1.54
CA ALA A 290 -0.77 12.54 0.97
C ALA A 290 -0.54 13.26 -0.37
N ALA A 291 0.38 14.22 -0.43
CA ALA A 291 0.71 14.93 -1.65
C ALA A 291 1.27 13.99 -2.75
N PHE A 292 2.07 12.99 -2.38
CA PHE A 292 2.56 11.99 -3.32
C PHE A 292 1.42 11.15 -3.91
N LYS A 293 0.47 10.69 -3.07
CA LYS A 293 -0.74 9.99 -3.55
C LYS A 293 -1.57 10.87 -4.49
N GLU A 294 -1.73 12.15 -4.16
CA GLU A 294 -2.44 13.11 -5.01
C GLU A 294 -1.76 13.32 -6.37
N GLU A 295 -0.43 13.37 -6.44
CA GLU A 295 0.29 13.46 -7.72
C GLU A 295 0.13 12.19 -8.57
N ILE A 296 0.10 11.01 -7.93
CA ILE A 296 -0.21 9.74 -8.62
C ILE A 296 -1.66 9.74 -9.12
N ASP A 297 -2.62 10.23 -8.33
CA ASP A 297 -4.01 10.40 -8.77
C ASP A 297 -4.11 11.32 -9.99
N LYS A 298 -3.46 12.49 -9.95
CA LYS A 298 -3.43 13.43 -11.07
C LYS A 298 -2.87 12.78 -12.33
N LEU A 299 -1.80 11.99 -12.21
CA LEU A 299 -1.25 11.24 -13.34
C LEU A 299 -2.25 10.21 -13.87
N CYS A 300 -2.88 9.43 -12.99
CA CYS A 300 -3.85 8.39 -13.36
C CYS A 300 -5.14 8.96 -13.96
N GLU A 301 -5.54 10.18 -13.57
CA GLU A 301 -6.75 10.85 -14.04
C GLU A 301 -6.48 11.81 -15.20
N SER A 302 -5.21 11.96 -15.62
CA SER A 302 -4.82 12.85 -16.71
C SER A 302 -5.29 12.36 -18.08
N GLU A 303 -5.63 13.31 -18.95
CA GLU A 303 -5.85 13.05 -20.39
C GLU A 303 -4.59 12.43 -21.04
N TYR A 304 -3.41 12.71 -20.50
CA TYR A 304 -2.14 12.16 -20.98
C TYR A 304 -2.09 10.63 -20.90
N LEU A 305 -2.56 10.02 -19.81
CA LEU A 305 -2.60 8.55 -19.72
C LEU A 305 -3.52 7.96 -20.80
N GLU A 306 -4.66 8.60 -21.05
CA GLU A 306 -5.58 8.20 -22.12
C GLU A 306 -4.92 8.29 -23.50
N GLU A 307 -4.18 9.37 -23.78
CA GLU A 307 -3.42 9.54 -25.01
C GLU A 307 -2.32 8.47 -25.18
N VAL A 308 -1.59 8.15 -24.10
CA VAL A 308 -0.55 7.11 -24.12
C VAL A 308 -1.16 5.75 -24.45
N VAL A 309 -2.26 5.36 -23.80
CA VAL A 309 -2.94 4.09 -24.09
C VAL A 309 -3.43 4.04 -25.54
N LYS A 310 -4.07 5.12 -26.02
CA LYS A 310 -4.53 5.24 -27.41
C LYS A 310 -3.39 5.15 -28.43
N ARG A 311 -2.23 5.72 -28.12
CA ARG A 311 -1.03 5.66 -28.98
C ARG A 311 -0.50 4.23 -29.15
N HIS A 312 -0.52 3.43 -28.09
CA HIS A 312 -0.03 2.04 -28.10
C HIS A 312 -1.06 1.03 -28.60
N LEU A 313 -2.32 1.44 -28.75
CA LEU A 313 -3.41 0.55 -29.15
C LEU A 313 -3.22 -0.14 -30.52
N PRO A 314 -2.73 0.54 -31.59
CA PRO A 314 -2.43 -0.14 -32.85
C PRO A 314 -1.41 -1.27 -32.69
N GLY A 315 -0.43 -1.10 -31.79
CA GLY A 315 0.55 -2.13 -31.47
C GLY A 315 -0.07 -3.37 -30.81
N LEU A 316 -1.09 -3.20 -29.97
CA LEU A 316 -1.86 -4.32 -29.41
C LEU A 316 -2.62 -5.07 -30.50
N ILE A 317 -3.29 -4.35 -31.41
CA ILE A 317 -4.04 -4.96 -32.52
C ILE A 317 -3.11 -5.85 -33.34
N GLU A 318 -1.95 -5.34 -33.76
CA GLU A 318 -0.99 -6.12 -34.56
C GLU A 318 -0.49 -7.37 -33.83
N ARG A 319 -0.28 -7.31 -32.52
CA ARG A 319 0.15 -8.47 -31.71
C ARG A 319 -0.95 -9.54 -31.58
N LEU A 320 -2.22 -9.14 -31.62
CA LEU A 320 -3.35 -10.05 -31.46
C LEU A 320 -3.75 -10.77 -32.76
N ILE A 321 -3.41 -10.21 -33.93
CA ILE A 321 -3.85 -10.75 -35.22
C ILE A 321 -3.43 -12.21 -35.40
N ASP A 322 -2.13 -12.53 -35.32
CA ASP A 322 -1.65 -13.88 -35.63
C ASP A 322 -2.17 -14.95 -34.63
N PRO A 323 -2.11 -14.73 -33.31
CA PRO A 323 -2.66 -15.70 -32.34
C PRO A 323 -4.16 -15.94 -32.50
N LEU A 324 -4.94 -14.90 -32.83
CA LEU A 324 -6.37 -15.02 -33.08
C LEU A 324 -6.65 -15.75 -34.40
N VAL A 325 -5.93 -15.43 -35.47
CA VAL A 325 -6.06 -16.10 -36.77
C VAL A 325 -5.72 -17.58 -36.65
N ASP A 326 -4.58 -17.93 -36.07
CA ASP A 326 -4.19 -19.32 -35.89
C ASP A 326 -5.18 -20.08 -34.99
N GLY A 327 -5.64 -19.44 -33.92
CA GLY A 327 -6.66 -20.01 -33.03
C GLY A 327 -7.99 -20.28 -33.73
N LEU A 328 -8.47 -19.33 -34.55
CA LEU A 328 -9.72 -19.48 -35.33
C LEU A 328 -9.57 -20.52 -36.43
N VAL A 329 -8.42 -20.58 -37.09
CA VAL A 329 -8.13 -21.59 -38.12
C VAL A 329 -8.16 -22.99 -37.52
N GLU A 330 -7.46 -23.23 -36.42
CA GLU A 330 -7.36 -24.56 -35.80
C GLU A 330 -8.67 -24.99 -35.11
N ASN A 331 -9.39 -24.06 -34.47
CA ASN A 331 -10.53 -24.42 -33.61
C ASN A 331 -11.91 -24.17 -34.23
N ALA A 332 -12.02 -23.37 -35.30
CA ALA A 332 -13.29 -23.10 -35.97
C ALA A 332 -13.29 -23.55 -37.42
N ILE A 333 -12.33 -23.07 -38.22
CA ILE A 333 -12.31 -23.32 -39.67
C ILE A 333 -11.98 -24.78 -39.98
N LYS A 334 -10.83 -25.30 -39.52
CA LYS A 334 -10.46 -26.71 -39.76
C LYS A 334 -11.52 -27.69 -39.28
N PRO A 335 -12.07 -27.59 -38.05
CA PRO A 335 -13.08 -28.52 -37.58
C PRO A 335 -14.38 -28.43 -38.40
N SER A 336 -14.77 -27.24 -38.87
CA SER A 336 -15.95 -27.09 -39.73
C SER A 336 -15.76 -27.76 -41.10
N LEU A 337 -14.57 -27.64 -41.71
CA LEU A 337 -14.24 -28.32 -42.97
C LEU A 337 -14.21 -29.84 -42.81
N TYR A 338 -13.63 -30.35 -41.72
CA TYR A 338 -13.65 -31.78 -41.41
C TYR A 338 -15.07 -32.29 -41.17
N GLN A 339 -15.89 -31.56 -40.41
CA GLN A 339 -17.30 -31.92 -40.16
C GLN A 339 -18.12 -31.97 -41.46
N TRP A 340 -17.89 -31.05 -42.40
CA TRP A 340 -18.55 -31.12 -43.71
C TRP A 340 -18.03 -32.26 -44.56
N ARG A 341 -16.71 -32.47 -44.61
CA ARG A 341 -16.11 -33.60 -45.33
C ARG A 341 -16.66 -34.95 -44.88
N ASP A 342 -16.78 -35.16 -43.57
CA ASP A 342 -17.21 -36.41 -42.96
C ASP A 342 -18.74 -36.55 -42.85
N GLY A 343 -19.51 -35.60 -43.41
CA GLY A 343 -20.96 -35.73 -43.54
C GLY A 343 -21.78 -35.24 -42.35
N HIS A 344 -21.14 -34.65 -41.33
CA HIS A 344 -21.82 -34.08 -40.16
C HIS A 344 -22.55 -32.76 -40.48
N ILE A 345 -22.08 -32.01 -41.47
CA ILE A 345 -22.73 -30.81 -42.01
C ILE A 345 -23.20 -31.15 -43.42
N ARG A 346 -24.50 -31.00 -43.73
CA ARG A 346 -25.07 -31.50 -44.99
C ARG A 346 -24.79 -30.57 -46.17
N THR A 347 -24.98 -29.28 -46.00
CA THR A 347 -24.85 -28.30 -47.09
C THR A 347 -23.71 -27.33 -46.81
N LEU A 348 -23.27 -26.60 -47.84
CA LEU A 348 -22.32 -25.50 -47.64
C LEU A 348 -22.98 -24.31 -46.92
N ALA A 349 -24.29 -24.12 -47.09
CA ALA A 349 -25.07 -23.15 -46.32
C ALA A 349 -25.05 -23.44 -44.81
N ASP A 350 -25.01 -24.72 -44.41
CA ASP A 350 -24.94 -25.12 -43.00
C ASP A 350 -23.52 -25.01 -42.40
N LEU A 351 -22.49 -24.90 -43.24
CA LEU A 351 -21.10 -24.79 -42.78
C LEU A 351 -20.81 -23.42 -42.17
N GLU A 352 -21.41 -22.36 -42.71
CA GLU A 352 -21.28 -20.98 -42.22
C GLU A 352 -21.74 -20.79 -40.77
N PRO A 353 -23.01 -21.10 -40.38
CA PRO A 353 -23.46 -20.94 -39.00
C PRO A 353 -22.69 -21.86 -38.05
N ARG A 354 -22.19 -23.00 -38.55
CA ARG A 354 -21.39 -23.92 -37.74
C ARG A 354 -19.99 -23.38 -37.45
N ALA A 355 -19.30 -22.83 -38.46
CA ALA A 355 -18.01 -22.17 -38.28
C ALA A 355 -18.13 -20.95 -37.35
N ALA A 356 -19.20 -20.15 -37.49
CA ALA A 356 -19.49 -19.03 -36.59
C ALA A 356 -19.66 -19.47 -35.13
N ALA A 357 -20.43 -20.54 -34.90
CA ALA A 357 -20.67 -21.07 -33.56
C ALA A 357 -19.37 -21.59 -32.91
N LEU A 358 -18.52 -22.28 -33.67
CA LEU A 358 -17.23 -22.76 -33.19
C LEU A 358 -16.25 -21.60 -32.92
N ALA A 359 -16.25 -20.57 -33.77
CA ALA A 359 -15.45 -19.35 -33.55
C ALA A 359 -15.88 -18.64 -32.27
N LYS A 360 -17.18 -18.42 -32.06
CA LYS A 360 -17.71 -17.81 -30.83
C LYS A 360 -17.41 -18.64 -29.59
N ALA A 361 -17.51 -19.97 -29.69
CA ALA A 361 -17.18 -20.87 -28.59
C ALA A 361 -15.68 -20.84 -28.23
N TRP A 362 -14.80 -20.84 -29.23
CA TRP A 362 -13.35 -20.76 -29.00
C TRP A 362 -12.93 -19.41 -28.43
N LEU A 363 -13.44 -18.30 -28.97
CA LEU A 363 -13.16 -16.95 -28.47
C LEU A 363 -13.58 -16.76 -27.00
N GLY A 364 -14.62 -17.48 -26.56
CA GLY A 364 -15.06 -17.49 -25.16
C GLY A 364 -14.27 -18.45 -24.24
N SER A 365 -13.41 -19.30 -24.79
CA SER A 365 -12.67 -20.35 -24.07
C SER A 365 -11.46 -19.83 -23.29
N THR A 366 -10.92 -20.65 -22.38
CA THR A 366 -9.68 -20.35 -21.65
C THR A 366 -8.45 -20.27 -22.57
N ASP A 367 -8.39 -21.08 -23.64
CA ASP A 367 -7.27 -21.07 -24.61
C ASP A 367 -7.14 -19.72 -25.33
N ALA A 368 -8.25 -19.16 -25.82
CA ALA A 368 -8.24 -17.84 -26.44
C ALA A 368 -7.82 -16.75 -25.46
N ARG A 369 -8.28 -16.83 -24.20
CA ARG A 369 -7.92 -15.87 -23.15
C ARG A 369 -6.43 -15.90 -22.83
N GLU A 370 -5.84 -17.08 -22.66
CA GLU A 370 -4.41 -17.23 -22.41
C GLU A 370 -3.57 -16.65 -23.56
N LYS A 371 -3.96 -16.93 -24.82
CA LYS A 371 -3.28 -16.36 -25.99
C LYS A 371 -3.35 -14.85 -26.04
N ILE A 372 -4.50 -14.25 -25.70
CA ILE A 372 -4.65 -12.78 -25.62
C ILE A 372 -3.79 -12.22 -24.49
N GLN A 373 -3.85 -12.83 -23.30
CA GLN A 373 -3.13 -12.37 -22.11
C GLN A 373 -1.62 -12.32 -22.34
N VAL A 374 -1.04 -13.35 -22.98
CA VAL A 374 0.39 -13.40 -23.32
C VAL A 374 0.80 -12.20 -24.20
N GLN A 375 -0.07 -11.73 -25.10
CA GLN A 375 0.21 -10.58 -25.95
C GLN A 375 -0.04 -9.23 -25.27
N CYS A 376 -0.90 -9.18 -24.25
CA CYS A 376 -1.15 -7.98 -23.46
C CYS A 376 0.06 -7.60 -22.58
N LEU A 377 0.85 -8.57 -22.09
CA LEU A 377 1.98 -8.28 -21.20
C LEU A 377 3.04 -7.36 -21.83
N PRO A 378 3.60 -7.66 -23.03
CA PRO A 378 4.57 -6.76 -23.67
C PRO A 378 3.97 -5.41 -24.10
N TRP A 379 2.65 -5.34 -24.30
CA TRP A 379 1.96 -4.10 -24.62
C TRP A 379 1.78 -3.19 -23.39
N LEU A 380 1.44 -3.76 -22.24
CA LEU A 380 1.41 -3.01 -20.99
C LEU A 380 2.81 -2.49 -20.60
N ASP A 381 3.87 -3.25 -20.90
CA ASP A 381 5.26 -2.83 -20.70
C ASP A 381 5.64 -1.60 -21.55
N SER A 382 5.12 -1.49 -22.78
CA SER A 382 5.36 -0.30 -23.61
C SER A 382 4.66 0.93 -23.06
N ILE A 383 3.45 0.79 -22.52
CA ILE A 383 2.74 1.88 -21.82
C ILE A 383 3.54 2.34 -20.60
N GLN A 384 4.03 1.41 -19.78
CA GLN A 384 4.84 1.75 -18.61
C GLN A 384 6.15 2.43 -18.98
N THR A 385 6.77 2.05 -20.09
CA THR A 385 8.00 2.68 -20.57
C THR A 385 7.77 4.17 -20.88
N ASP A 386 6.64 4.51 -21.50
CA ASP A 386 6.28 5.91 -21.78
C ASP A 386 5.95 6.68 -20.49
N LEU A 387 5.29 6.04 -19.52
CA LEU A 387 4.96 6.64 -18.22
C LEU A 387 6.16 6.72 -17.26
N ALA A 388 7.23 5.97 -17.53
CA ALA A 388 8.36 5.84 -16.61
C ALA A 388 8.99 7.19 -16.29
N HIS A 389 9.10 8.09 -17.28
CA HIS A 389 9.68 9.42 -17.07
C HIS A 389 8.88 10.25 -16.06
N ASP A 390 7.54 10.28 -16.19
CA ASP A 390 6.67 11.04 -15.32
C ASP A 390 6.59 10.43 -13.91
N ILE A 391 6.51 9.11 -13.82
CA ILE A 391 6.56 8.37 -12.56
C ILE A 391 7.90 8.61 -11.85
N ASP A 392 9.03 8.56 -12.57
CA ASP A 392 10.35 8.83 -12.00
C ASP A 392 10.50 10.29 -11.57
N ARG A 393 9.91 11.24 -12.30
CA ARG A 393 9.87 12.65 -11.89
C ARG A 393 9.11 12.83 -10.59
N ILE A 394 7.95 12.19 -10.44
CA ILE A 394 7.19 12.19 -9.17
C ILE A 394 8.07 11.58 -8.07
N CYS A 395 8.66 10.40 -8.30
CA CYS A 395 9.59 9.78 -7.33
C CYS A 395 10.70 10.72 -6.87
N GLN A 396 11.33 11.45 -7.80
CA GLN A 396 12.41 12.40 -7.50
C GLN A 396 11.97 13.55 -6.59
N ILE A 397 10.79 14.13 -6.82
CA ILE A 397 10.22 15.20 -5.96
C ILE A 397 10.08 14.72 -4.51
N TYR A 398 9.68 13.46 -4.34
CA TYR A 398 9.50 12.83 -3.03
C TYR A 398 10.73 12.08 -2.51
N LYS A 399 11.88 12.20 -3.20
CA LYS A 399 13.17 11.55 -2.86
C LYS A 399 13.08 10.01 -2.75
N ILE A 400 12.18 9.42 -3.51
CA ILE A 400 12.03 7.98 -3.68
C ILE A 400 13.02 7.53 -4.79
N PRO A 401 13.77 6.42 -4.61
CA PRO A 401 14.60 5.87 -5.68
C PRO A 401 13.79 5.58 -6.94
N THR A 402 14.30 5.99 -8.10
CA THR A 402 13.68 5.77 -9.41
C THR A 402 13.48 4.28 -9.68
N GLY A 403 12.40 3.94 -10.39
CA GLY A 403 12.04 2.56 -10.69
C GLY A 403 11.37 1.76 -9.57
N MET A 404 11.19 2.31 -8.36
CA MET A 404 10.46 1.63 -7.27
C MET A 404 8.97 1.44 -7.55
N LEU A 405 8.40 2.33 -8.35
CA LEU A 405 6.99 2.26 -8.76
C LEU A 405 6.79 1.51 -10.09
N ARG A 406 7.83 0.86 -10.62
CA ARG A 406 7.67 -0.01 -11.79
C ARG A 406 6.79 -1.19 -11.41
N ILE A 407 5.79 -1.44 -12.22
CA ILE A 407 4.86 -2.53 -12.02
C ILE A 407 5.43 -3.73 -12.78
N ASP A 408 5.71 -4.82 -12.06
CA ASP A 408 6.05 -6.07 -12.72
C ASP A 408 4.77 -6.62 -13.34
N VAL A 409 4.60 -6.43 -14.64
CA VAL A 409 3.36 -6.79 -15.34
C VAL A 409 3.05 -8.29 -15.17
N ALA A 410 4.07 -9.15 -15.08
CA ALA A 410 3.83 -10.58 -14.93
C ALA A 410 3.47 -10.93 -13.48
N ALA A 411 4.15 -10.35 -12.48
CA ALA A 411 3.93 -10.68 -11.07
C ALA A 411 2.73 -9.95 -10.45
N ASP A 412 2.54 -8.66 -10.71
CA ASP A 412 1.55 -7.82 -10.03
C ASP A 412 0.13 -8.08 -10.58
N PHE A 413 -0.01 -8.26 -11.89
CA PHE A 413 -1.29 -8.62 -12.51
C PHE A 413 -1.69 -10.08 -12.21
N SER A 414 -0.72 -10.96 -11.93
CA SER A 414 -1.02 -12.32 -11.44
C SER A 414 -1.41 -12.35 -9.96
N ARG A 415 -0.95 -11.38 -9.16
CA ARG A 415 -1.21 -11.27 -7.70
C ARG A 415 -2.54 -10.60 -7.37
N THR A 416 -3.03 -9.70 -8.22
CA THR A 416 -4.39 -9.17 -8.16
C THR A 416 -5.40 -10.22 -8.59
N SER A 417 -5.54 -11.30 -7.81
CA SER A 417 -6.41 -12.47 -7.98
C SER A 417 -6.50 -13.08 -9.39
N PRO A 418 -6.31 -14.40 -9.57
CA PRO A 418 -6.64 -15.08 -10.83
C PRO A 418 -8.12 -14.91 -11.26
N GLU A 419 -8.98 -14.37 -10.39
CA GLU A 419 -10.37 -14.01 -10.67
C GLU A 419 -10.61 -12.52 -11.05
N LYS A 420 -9.62 -11.63 -11.13
CA LYS A 420 -9.88 -10.19 -11.40
C LYS A 420 -9.28 -9.62 -12.69
N ILE A 421 -8.34 -10.30 -13.33
CA ILE A 421 -8.10 -10.11 -14.78
C ILE A 421 -9.01 -11.05 -15.54
N HIS A 422 -10.28 -11.02 -15.18
CA HIS A 422 -11.28 -11.23 -16.19
C HIS A 422 -11.23 -9.95 -17.02
N VAL A 423 -10.66 -10.01 -18.21
CA VAL A 423 -11.32 -9.31 -19.32
C VAL A 423 -12.65 -10.04 -19.44
N ASP A 424 -13.57 -9.74 -18.53
CA ASP A 424 -14.96 -10.04 -18.70
C ASP A 424 -15.32 -9.16 -19.88
N PHE A 425 -15.32 -9.80 -21.03
CA PHE A 425 -16.18 -9.39 -22.10
C PHE A 425 -17.58 -9.49 -21.48
N ASP A 426 -18.03 -8.40 -20.88
CA ASP A 426 -19.43 -8.20 -20.50
C ASP A 426 -20.26 -8.63 -21.73
N PRO A 427 -21.45 -9.25 -21.61
CA PRO A 427 -22.29 -9.60 -22.77
C PRO A 427 -22.36 -8.52 -23.86
N VAL A 428 -22.27 -7.23 -23.50
CA VAL A 428 -22.14 -6.10 -24.43
C VAL A 428 -20.82 -6.10 -25.23
N MET A 429 -19.67 -6.38 -24.61
CA MET A 429 -18.36 -6.55 -25.25
C MET A 429 -18.28 -7.84 -26.09
N VAL A 430 -18.91 -8.93 -25.62
CA VAL A 430 -19.01 -10.18 -26.39
C VAL A 430 -19.73 -9.93 -27.71
N ASP A 431 -20.87 -9.25 -27.69
CA ASP A 431 -21.64 -9.01 -28.92
C ASP A 431 -21.03 -7.89 -29.79
N SER A 432 -20.33 -6.92 -29.22
CA SER A 432 -19.70 -5.83 -29.98
C SER A 432 -18.29 -6.13 -30.52
N VAL A 433 -17.57 -7.10 -29.94
CA VAL A 433 -16.22 -7.51 -30.40
C VAL A 433 -16.22 -8.94 -30.94
N LEU A 434 -16.73 -9.92 -30.19
CA LEU A 434 -16.71 -11.32 -30.60
C LEU A 434 -17.73 -11.62 -31.70
N GLY A 435 -18.86 -10.90 -31.70
CA GLY A 435 -19.88 -10.97 -32.75
C GLY A 435 -19.34 -10.63 -34.14
N PRO A 436 -18.75 -9.44 -34.34
CA PRO A 436 -18.08 -9.08 -35.58
C PRO A 436 -16.96 -10.04 -35.94
N LEU A 437 -16.09 -10.43 -35.01
CA LEU A 437 -14.99 -11.38 -35.27
C LEU A 437 -15.50 -12.72 -35.79
N ALA A 438 -16.56 -13.28 -35.18
CA ALA A 438 -17.20 -14.49 -35.68
C ALA A 438 -17.83 -14.28 -37.07
N ALA A 439 -18.46 -13.12 -37.32
CA ALA A 439 -18.98 -12.78 -38.65
C ALA A 439 -17.89 -12.57 -39.71
N GLY A 440 -16.71 -12.09 -39.31
CA GLY A 440 -15.54 -11.94 -40.17
C GLY A 440 -14.97 -13.30 -40.60
N VAL A 441 -14.90 -14.25 -39.66
CA VAL A 441 -14.58 -15.66 -39.97
C VAL A 441 -15.56 -16.23 -40.98
N VAL A 442 -16.86 -16.00 -40.79
CA VAL A 442 -17.91 -16.43 -41.76
C VAL A 442 -17.65 -15.82 -43.13
N ALA A 443 -17.49 -14.50 -43.23
CA ALA A 443 -17.29 -13.82 -44.50
C ALA A 443 -16.08 -14.36 -45.28
N VAL A 444 -14.97 -14.64 -44.59
CA VAL A 444 -13.75 -15.20 -45.19
C VAL A 444 -13.96 -16.65 -45.62
N VAL A 445 -14.60 -17.48 -44.79
CA VAL A 445 -14.93 -18.87 -45.14
C VAL A 445 -15.87 -18.94 -46.35
N THR A 446 -16.93 -18.13 -46.37
CA THR A 446 -17.87 -17.97 -47.50
C THR A 446 -17.14 -17.52 -48.77
N ALA A 447 -16.33 -16.45 -48.71
CA ALA A 447 -15.63 -15.92 -49.89
C ALA A 447 -14.69 -16.96 -50.51
N THR A 448 -14.10 -17.83 -49.70
CA THR A 448 -13.06 -18.76 -50.17
C THR A 448 -13.62 -20.12 -50.57
N LEU A 449 -14.68 -20.59 -49.91
CA LEU A 449 -15.36 -21.85 -50.24
C LEU A 449 -16.39 -21.70 -51.34
N LEU A 450 -17.04 -20.54 -51.45
CA LEU A 450 -18.18 -20.30 -52.35
C LEU A 450 -17.86 -19.37 -53.52
N GLY A 451 -16.63 -18.86 -53.61
CA GLY A 451 -16.21 -17.93 -54.64
C GLY A 451 -16.67 -16.50 -54.34
N GLY A 452 -15.75 -15.69 -53.84
CA GLY A 452 -15.78 -14.23 -53.96
C GLY A 452 -15.65 -13.79 -55.43
N GLU A 453 -15.70 -12.48 -55.68
CA GLU A 453 -15.94 -11.81 -56.98
C GLU A 453 -15.15 -12.29 -58.22
N GLU A 454 -14.14 -13.14 -58.05
CA GLU A 454 -13.51 -13.91 -59.12
C GLU A 454 -14.01 -15.37 -59.12
N ILE A 455 -15.06 -15.62 -59.89
CA ILE A 455 -15.70 -16.95 -60.13
C ILE A 455 -14.74 -17.99 -60.78
N ALA A 456 -13.43 -17.73 -60.86
CA ALA A 456 -12.47 -18.59 -61.56
C ALA A 456 -12.04 -19.83 -60.76
N PHE A 457 -11.92 -19.78 -59.43
CA PHE A 457 -11.26 -20.88 -58.70
C PHE A 457 -12.13 -22.13 -58.54
N LEU A 458 -13.44 -21.96 -58.34
CA LEU A 458 -14.41 -23.06 -58.31
C LEU A 458 -14.68 -23.67 -59.69
N MET A 459 -14.34 -22.99 -60.79
CA MET A 459 -14.48 -23.51 -62.15
C MET A 459 -13.16 -24.07 -62.70
N ALA A 460 -12.01 -23.64 -62.18
CA ALA A 460 -10.67 -24.06 -62.65
C ALA A 460 -9.98 -25.12 -61.77
N GLY A 461 -10.45 -25.37 -60.54
CA GLY A 461 -9.88 -26.39 -59.64
C GLY A 461 -10.62 -27.74 -59.68
N PRO A 462 -10.00 -28.85 -59.24
CA PRO A 462 -10.63 -30.20 -59.20
C PRO A 462 -11.98 -30.26 -58.46
N ILE A 463 -12.22 -29.32 -57.54
CA ILE A 463 -13.50 -29.14 -56.83
C ILE A 463 -14.63 -28.84 -57.82
N GLY A 464 -14.38 -27.94 -58.78
CA GLY A 464 -15.30 -27.60 -59.86
C GLY A 464 -15.61 -28.74 -60.80
N TRP A 465 -14.66 -29.65 -60.97
CA TRP A 465 -14.83 -30.84 -61.79
C TRP A 465 -15.69 -31.87 -61.09
N VAL A 466 -15.55 -32.08 -59.78
CA VAL A 466 -16.37 -33.04 -59.03
C VAL A 466 -17.77 -32.49 -58.76
N ILE A 467 -17.88 -31.22 -58.38
CA ILE A 467 -19.15 -30.51 -58.24
C ILE A 467 -19.83 -30.41 -59.62
N GLY A 468 -19.10 -30.02 -60.67
CA GLY A 468 -19.58 -29.99 -62.05
C GLY A 468 -19.95 -31.36 -62.63
N LEU A 469 -19.33 -32.46 -62.18
CA LEU A 469 -19.64 -33.82 -62.62
C LEU A 469 -20.80 -34.44 -61.84
N LEU A 470 -20.98 -34.09 -60.56
CA LEU A 470 -22.18 -34.41 -59.78
C LEU A 470 -23.42 -33.60 -60.22
N ILE A 471 -23.19 -32.40 -60.75
CA ILE A 471 -24.22 -31.42 -61.07
C ILE A 471 -24.43 -31.25 -62.59
N GLY A 472 -23.66 -31.95 -63.43
CA GLY A 472 -23.59 -31.80 -64.89
C GLY A 472 -24.91 -31.99 -65.66
N ILE A 473 -26.02 -32.32 -64.97
CA ILE A 473 -27.36 -32.39 -65.55
C ILE A 473 -28.29 -31.25 -65.05
N GLY A 474 -27.98 -30.58 -63.92
CA GLY A 474 -28.89 -29.62 -63.26
C GLY A 474 -28.49 -28.14 -63.29
N ILE A 475 -27.27 -27.76 -62.86
CA ILE A 475 -26.92 -26.33 -62.69
C ILE A 475 -26.29 -25.71 -63.95
N GLY A 476 -25.74 -26.50 -64.87
CA GLY A 476 -25.35 -25.99 -66.20
C GLY A 476 -26.52 -25.32 -66.91
N VAL A 477 -27.74 -25.84 -66.72
CA VAL A 477 -28.99 -25.24 -67.18
C VAL A 477 -29.39 -24.04 -66.31
N ALA A 478 -29.21 -24.10 -64.99
CA ALA A 478 -29.54 -23.00 -64.07
C ALA A 478 -28.66 -21.74 -64.24
N VAL A 479 -27.35 -21.87 -64.48
CA VAL A 479 -26.47 -20.71 -64.75
C VAL A 479 -26.86 -20.02 -66.06
N LEU A 480 -27.29 -20.79 -67.06
CA LEU A 480 -27.75 -20.27 -68.36
C LEU A 480 -29.16 -19.66 -68.30
N TRP A 481 -30.04 -20.09 -67.38
CA TRP A 481 -31.44 -19.63 -67.29
C TRP A 481 -31.78 -18.69 -66.11
N LEU A 482 -31.06 -18.76 -64.98
CA LEU A 482 -31.46 -18.13 -63.71
C LEU A 482 -30.49 -17.03 -63.21
N GLY A 483 -29.34 -16.84 -63.86
CA GLY A 483 -28.33 -15.85 -63.49
C GLY A 483 -27.35 -16.33 -62.41
N LYS A 484 -26.19 -15.65 -62.32
CA LYS A 484 -25.05 -16.04 -61.46
C LYS A 484 -25.41 -16.16 -59.97
N GLU A 485 -26.30 -15.32 -59.46
CA GLU A 485 -26.68 -15.33 -58.04
C GLU A 485 -27.54 -16.54 -57.67
N LYS A 486 -28.58 -16.85 -58.44
CA LYS A 486 -29.44 -18.01 -58.17
C LYS A 486 -28.71 -19.35 -58.33
N ALA A 487 -27.68 -19.40 -59.17
CA ALA A 487 -26.80 -20.56 -59.28
C ALA A 487 -25.92 -20.75 -58.04
N LYS A 488 -25.45 -19.66 -57.42
CA LYS A 488 -24.72 -19.70 -56.14
C LYS A 488 -25.61 -20.24 -55.03
N ASP A 489 -26.86 -19.79 -54.94
CA ASP A 489 -27.82 -20.28 -53.94
C ASP A 489 -28.14 -21.77 -54.11
N ALA A 490 -28.28 -22.23 -55.34
CA ALA A 490 -28.51 -23.65 -55.64
C ALA A 490 -27.31 -24.54 -55.28
N VAL A 491 -26.08 -24.05 -55.45
CA VAL A 491 -24.86 -24.76 -55.02
C VAL A 491 -24.76 -24.80 -53.50
N ASN A 492 -25.11 -23.71 -52.82
CA ASN A 492 -25.06 -23.60 -51.35
C ASN A 492 -26.02 -24.57 -50.66
N ALA A 493 -27.19 -24.81 -51.25
CA ALA A 493 -28.22 -25.70 -50.73
C ALA A 493 -28.02 -27.20 -51.10
N LEU A 494 -26.98 -27.52 -51.87
CA LEU A 494 -26.78 -28.88 -52.37
C LEU A 494 -26.14 -29.79 -51.32
N ASP A 495 -26.78 -30.95 -51.08
CA ASP A 495 -26.21 -32.04 -50.30
C ASP A 495 -25.28 -32.89 -51.17
N VAL A 496 -23.97 -32.62 -51.07
CA VAL A 496 -22.95 -33.33 -51.84
C VAL A 496 -22.76 -34.74 -51.25
N PRO A 497 -22.70 -35.83 -52.05
CA PRO A 497 -22.42 -37.17 -51.52
C PRO A 497 -21.09 -37.28 -50.78
N HIS A 498 -21.04 -38.04 -49.69
CA HIS A 498 -19.86 -38.17 -48.80
C HIS A 498 -18.57 -38.56 -49.52
N TRP A 499 -18.63 -39.49 -50.49
CA TRP A 499 -17.45 -39.90 -51.27
C TRP A 499 -16.86 -38.75 -52.09
N ALA A 500 -17.70 -37.87 -52.61
CA ALA A 500 -17.28 -36.73 -53.41
C ALA A 500 -16.64 -35.65 -52.53
N ARG A 501 -17.15 -35.44 -51.32
CA ARG A 501 -16.52 -34.52 -50.35
C ARG A 501 -15.11 -34.93 -49.98
N ARG A 502 -14.87 -36.23 -49.73
CA ARG A 502 -13.53 -36.77 -49.43
C ARG A 502 -12.57 -36.71 -50.62
N MET A 503 -13.09 -36.85 -51.83
CA MET A 503 -12.27 -36.72 -53.06
C MET A 503 -11.87 -35.26 -53.33
N VAL A 504 -12.71 -34.31 -52.90
CA VAL A 504 -12.54 -32.87 -53.10
C VAL A 504 -11.69 -32.24 -52.00
N LEU A 505 -11.86 -32.67 -50.74
CA LEU A 505 -11.15 -32.16 -49.56
C LEU A 505 -10.35 -33.28 -48.89
N TRP A 506 -9.15 -33.54 -49.40
CA TRP A 506 -8.16 -34.38 -48.71
C TRP A 506 -7.33 -33.54 -47.73
N ASP A 507 -6.63 -34.19 -46.79
CA ASP A 507 -5.98 -33.51 -45.65
C ASP A 507 -5.02 -32.39 -46.07
N SER A 508 -4.15 -32.63 -47.06
CA SER A 508 -3.21 -31.59 -47.53
C SER A 508 -3.89 -30.42 -48.24
N ARG A 509 -5.10 -30.62 -48.77
CA ARG A 509 -5.89 -29.53 -49.35
C ARG A 509 -6.61 -28.70 -48.30
N ILE A 510 -7.14 -29.33 -47.24
CA ILE A 510 -7.70 -28.61 -46.09
C ILE A 510 -6.60 -27.73 -45.48
N GLN A 511 -5.39 -28.28 -45.31
CA GLN A 511 -4.25 -27.51 -44.81
C GLN A 511 -3.88 -26.36 -45.75
N SER A 512 -3.77 -26.60 -47.06
CA SER A 512 -3.47 -25.55 -48.06
C SER A 512 -4.53 -24.46 -48.13
N GLN A 513 -5.82 -24.80 -48.00
CA GLN A 513 -6.90 -23.81 -47.93
C GLN A 513 -6.79 -22.97 -46.66
N CYS A 514 -6.50 -23.59 -45.52
CA CYS A 514 -6.28 -22.87 -44.27
C CYS A 514 -5.11 -21.87 -44.37
N GLU A 515 -3.99 -22.25 -45.00
CA GLU A 515 -2.88 -21.31 -45.24
C GLU A 515 -3.24 -20.18 -46.20
N THR A 516 -4.07 -20.45 -47.22
CA THR A 516 -4.54 -19.43 -48.18
C THR A 516 -5.55 -18.46 -47.53
N LEU A 517 -6.29 -18.92 -46.52
CA LEU A 517 -7.28 -18.16 -45.77
C LEU A 517 -6.65 -17.18 -44.77
N LYS A 518 -5.48 -17.52 -44.20
CA LYS A 518 -4.84 -16.73 -43.15
C LYS A 518 -4.69 -15.24 -43.52
N PRO A 519 -4.16 -14.84 -44.70
CA PRO A 519 -3.99 -13.42 -45.04
C PRO A 519 -5.31 -12.64 -45.09
N GLN A 520 -6.37 -13.26 -45.63
CA GLN A 520 -7.70 -12.63 -45.70
C GLN A 520 -8.33 -12.50 -44.31
N LEU A 521 -8.12 -13.50 -43.45
CA LEU A 521 -8.58 -13.47 -42.07
C LEU A 521 -7.82 -12.43 -41.24
N GLN A 522 -6.50 -12.30 -41.44
CA GLN A 522 -5.68 -11.24 -40.84
C GLN A 522 -6.21 -9.85 -41.20
N GLN A 523 -6.51 -9.61 -42.49
CA GLN A 523 -7.06 -8.32 -42.93
C GLN A 523 -8.44 -8.03 -42.32
N THR A 524 -9.32 -9.03 -42.30
CA THR A 524 -10.68 -8.90 -41.76
C THR A 524 -10.67 -8.64 -40.26
N ILE A 525 -9.87 -9.40 -39.51
CA ILE A 525 -9.72 -9.23 -38.06
C ILE A 525 -9.09 -7.87 -37.74
N ARG A 526 -8.05 -7.45 -38.48
CA ARG A 526 -7.45 -6.12 -38.34
C ARG A 526 -8.47 -5.00 -38.51
N GLN A 527 -9.29 -5.06 -39.56
CA GLN A 527 -10.33 -4.08 -39.82
C GLN A 527 -11.38 -4.04 -38.70
N GLN A 528 -11.86 -5.21 -38.28
CA GLN A 528 -12.90 -5.29 -37.24
C GLN A 528 -12.40 -4.84 -35.87
N LEU A 529 -11.18 -5.23 -35.48
CA LEU A 529 -10.57 -4.73 -34.27
C LEU A 529 -10.44 -3.21 -34.35
N THR A 530 -9.88 -2.65 -35.44
CA THR A 530 -9.71 -1.20 -35.61
C THR A 530 -11.04 -0.42 -35.55
N GLN A 531 -12.14 -1.01 -36.01
CA GLN A 531 -13.47 -0.39 -36.01
C GLN A 531 -14.19 -0.49 -34.65
N ALA A 532 -13.74 -1.37 -33.74
CA ALA A 532 -14.34 -1.58 -32.43
C ALA A 532 -13.98 -0.48 -31.41
N ARG A 533 -14.16 0.80 -31.78
CA ARG A 533 -13.81 1.98 -30.96
C ARG A 533 -14.38 1.91 -29.55
N TYR A 534 -15.64 1.54 -29.40
CA TYR A 534 -16.31 1.44 -28.09
C TYR A 534 -15.63 0.43 -27.15
N ALA A 535 -15.19 -0.72 -27.67
CA ALA A 535 -14.50 -1.72 -26.87
C ALA A 535 -13.10 -1.25 -26.43
N PHE A 536 -12.46 -0.41 -27.24
CA PHE A 536 -11.17 0.17 -26.90
C PHE A 536 -11.26 1.32 -25.88
N ASP A 537 -12.35 2.10 -25.91
CA ASP A 537 -12.61 3.09 -24.87
C ASP A 537 -12.84 2.38 -23.52
N GLU A 538 -13.59 1.27 -23.50
CA GLU A 538 -13.78 0.45 -22.29
C GLU A 538 -12.48 -0.23 -21.82
N LEU A 539 -11.66 -0.74 -22.74
CA LEU A 539 -10.34 -1.29 -22.42
C LEU A 539 -9.41 -0.24 -21.82
N THR A 540 -9.43 0.98 -22.37
CA THR A 540 -8.63 2.10 -21.87
C THR A 540 -8.98 2.41 -20.42
N GLU A 541 -10.28 2.44 -20.09
CA GLU A 541 -10.74 2.69 -18.73
C GLU A 541 -10.36 1.56 -17.76
N LYS A 542 -10.47 0.30 -18.18
CA LYS A 542 -10.04 -0.86 -17.37
C LYS A 542 -8.53 -0.81 -17.10
N VAL A 543 -7.72 -0.50 -18.11
CA VAL A 543 -6.26 -0.40 -17.99
C VAL A 543 -5.87 0.75 -17.07
N ARG A 544 -6.55 1.89 -17.17
CA ARG A 544 -6.36 3.03 -16.25
C ARG A 544 -6.60 2.63 -14.81
N LYS A 545 -7.71 1.95 -14.52
CA LYS A 545 -8.04 1.48 -13.18
C LYS A 545 -7.00 0.49 -12.64
N LEU A 546 -6.56 -0.46 -13.46
CA LEU A 546 -5.55 -1.44 -13.05
C LEU A 546 -4.18 -0.80 -12.78
N LEU A 547 -3.75 0.11 -13.66
CA LEU A 547 -2.51 0.87 -13.44
C LEU A 547 -2.60 1.70 -12.17
N LYS A 548 -3.75 2.36 -11.92
CA LYS A 548 -4.01 3.10 -10.68
C LYS A 548 -3.85 2.19 -9.46
N GLU A 549 -4.56 1.06 -9.41
CA GLU A 549 -4.49 0.10 -8.30
C GLU A 549 -3.07 -0.44 -8.07
N ALA A 550 -2.35 -0.77 -9.15
CA ALA A 550 -0.97 -1.28 -9.07
C ALA A 550 0.03 -0.21 -8.60
N LEU A 551 -0.07 1.02 -9.12
CA LEU A 551 0.74 2.15 -8.67
C LEU A 551 0.45 2.47 -7.20
N TYR A 552 -0.81 2.39 -6.76
CA TYR A 552 -1.19 2.58 -5.37
C TYR A 552 -0.57 1.53 -4.44
N ALA A 553 -0.63 0.26 -4.81
CA ALA A 553 -0.01 -0.81 -4.03
C ALA A 553 1.50 -0.58 -3.87
N LYS A 554 2.20 -0.25 -4.97
CA LYS A 554 3.64 0.08 -4.93
C LYS A 554 3.91 1.36 -4.15
N ALA A 555 3.06 2.38 -4.30
CA ALA A 555 3.15 3.64 -3.57
C ALA A 555 3.11 3.38 -2.07
N GLU A 556 2.17 2.57 -1.57
CA GLU A 556 2.06 2.23 -0.14
C GLU A 556 3.28 1.48 0.39
N GLU A 557 3.82 0.52 -0.37
CA GLU A 557 5.08 -0.15 -0.02
C GLU A 557 6.26 0.84 0.05
N THR A 558 6.24 1.85 -0.83
CA THR A 558 7.32 2.82 -1.00
C THR A 558 7.19 4.04 -0.08
N LEU A 559 6.00 4.31 0.48
CA LEU A 559 5.76 5.40 1.44
C LEU A 559 6.72 5.32 2.64
N ILE A 560 7.11 4.11 3.03
CA ILE A 560 8.11 3.84 4.06
C ILE A 560 9.44 4.55 3.79
N LEU A 561 9.79 4.75 2.52
CA LEU A 561 11.05 5.33 2.08
C LEU A 561 11.00 6.85 1.90
N ILE A 562 9.82 7.47 1.96
CA ILE A 562 9.69 8.94 1.90
C ILE A 562 10.43 9.56 3.09
N ARG A 563 11.30 10.53 2.77
CA ARG A 563 12.14 11.29 3.71
C ARG A 563 11.77 12.76 3.74
#